data_AF-A0A9E3CXW7-F1
#
_entry.id   AF-A0A9E3CXW7-F1
#
_cell.length_a   1.000
_cell.length_b   1.000
_cell.length_c   1.000
_cell.angle_alpha   90.00
_cell.angle_beta   90.00
_cell.angle_gamma   90.00
#
_symmetry.space_group_name_H-M   'P 1'
#
loop_
_entity.id
_entity.type
_entity.pdbx_description
1 polymer ?
#
loop_
_entity_poly.entity_id
_entity_poly.type
_entity_poly.pdbx_seq_one_letter_code
_entity_poly.pdbx_strand_id
1 'polypeptide(L)'
;MKPLLFLLAFATLPALAAQEREQLRARQDVVERRFTEDSRECARHFVVNACLDEARERRRLALKPIVERQLALDAQERRERSSEQAERVRQRQQEAGASEASALSVPLRASEPRAAKPQAQPRVAPDAQKRASEQEARIDAAQRDAARNRAKLAARQAQLRERQQQAERDADNPRAKAANSLPTPTAAQIATLKASEAASR
;
A
#
# COMPACT_ATOMS: atom_id res chain seq x y z
N MET A 1 42.17 24.93 1.54
CA MET A 1 41.77 24.29 0.27
C MET A 1 41.36 22.84 0.52
N LYS A 2 40.05 22.56 0.58
CA LYS A 2 39.36 21.27 0.31
C LYS A 2 37.97 21.24 1.01
N PRO A 3 36.93 21.90 0.47
CA PRO A 3 35.55 21.58 0.81
C PRO A 3 34.79 20.94 -0.37
N LEU A 4 35.49 20.48 -1.41
CA LEU A 4 34.88 20.03 -2.68
C LEU A 4 34.65 18.51 -2.78
N LEU A 5 35.03 17.74 -1.75
CA LEU A 5 34.93 16.27 -1.76
C LEU A 5 33.63 15.74 -1.14
N PHE A 6 32.86 16.56 -0.42
CA PHE A 6 31.63 16.12 0.24
C PHE A 6 30.37 16.22 -0.63
N LEU A 7 30.40 17.01 -1.72
CA LEU A 7 29.24 17.21 -2.61
C LEU A 7 29.06 16.11 -3.67
N LEU A 8 30.07 15.26 -3.90
CA LEU A 8 29.99 14.15 -4.86
C LEU A 8 29.38 12.87 -4.30
N ALA A 9 29.18 12.77 -2.99
CA ALA A 9 28.67 11.55 -2.34
C ALA A 9 27.13 11.43 -2.36
N PHE A 10 26.38 12.52 -2.55
CA PHE A 10 24.92 12.50 -2.46
C PHE A 10 24.21 12.08 -3.77
N ALA A 11 24.86 12.24 -4.93
CA ALA A 11 24.24 11.96 -6.22
C ALA A 11 24.30 10.48 -6.65
N THR A 12 25.15 9.67 -6.03
CA THR A 12 25.37 8.27 -6.44
C THR A 12 24.36 7.29 -5.84
N LEU A 13 23.75 7.61 -4.68
CA LEU A 13 22.74 6.77 -4.04
C LEU A 13 21.44 6.57 -4.85
N PRO A 14 20.80 7.61 -5.42
CA PRO A 14 19.57 7.42 -6.18
C PRO A 14 19.79 6.65 -7.48
N ALA A 15 20.94 6.86 -8.14
CA ALA A 15 21.30 6.13 -9.36
C ALA A 15 21.50 4.63 -9.09
N LEU A 16 22.12 4.27 -7.97
CA LEU A 16 22.33 2.88 -7.56
C LEU A 16 20.98 2.18 -7.26
N ALA A 17 20.07 2.86 -6.55
CA ALA A 17 18.74 2.33 -6.24
C ALA A 17 17.89 2.12 -7.51
N ALA A 18 18.01 3.01 -8.50
CA ALA A 18 17.35 2.85 -9.79
C ALA A 18 17.88 1.63 -10.56
N GLN A 19 19.20 1.46 -10.60
CA GLN A 19 19.84 0.30 -11.21
C GLN A 19 19.43 -1.02 -10.52
N GLU A 20 19.37 -1.02 -9.19
CA GLU A 20 18.92 -2.20 -8.45
C GLU A 20 17.46 -2.58 -8.78
N ARG A 21 16.57 -1.59 -8.90
CA ARG A 21 15.17 -1.82 -9.30
C ARG A 21 15.06 -2.45 -10.69
N GLU A 22 15.89 -2.00 -11.63
CA GLU A 22 15.95 -2.56 -12.97
C GLU A 22 16.40 -4.02 -12.95
N GLN A 23 17.43 -4.34 -12.16
CA GLN A 23 17.88 -5.73 -11.97
C GLN A 23 16.79 -6.61 -11.38
N LEU A 24 16.03 -6.12 -10.39
CA LEU A 24 14.92 -6.86 -9.80
C LEU A 24 13.79 -7.12 -10.81
N ARG A 25 13.48 -6.14 -11.68
CA ARG A 25 12.50 -6.32 -12.78
C ARG A 25 12.98 -7.38 -13.77
N ALA A 26 14.23 -7.29 -14.22
CA ALA A 26 14.80 -8.29 -15.11
C ALA A 26 14.75 -9.72 -14.52
N ARG A 27 14.97 -9.85 -13.20
CA ARG A 27 14.83 -11.13 -12.49
C ARG A 27 13.37 -11.60 -12.44
N GLN A 28 12.41 -10.71 -12.22
CA GLN A 28 10.98 -11.06 -12.31
C GLN A 28 10.64 -11.60 -13.69
N ASP A 29 11.08 -10.92 -14.76
CA ASP A 29 10.82 -11.34 -16.14
C ASP A 29 11.42 -12.71 -16.47
N VAL A 30 12.56 -13.06 -15.87
CA VAL A 30 13.13 -14.42 -16.00
C VAL A 30 12.23 -15.45 -15.33
N VAL A 31 11.75 -15.20 -14.11
CA VAL A 31 10.86 -16.12 -13.39
C VAL A 31 9.52 -16.29 -14.13
N GLU A 32 8.95 -15.20 -14.64
CA GLU A 32 7.69 -15.23 -15.41
C GLU A 32 7.82 -15.96 -16.73
N ARG A 33 8.93 -15.75 -17.47
CA ARG A 33 9.21 -16.51 -18.69
C ARG A 33 9.32 -18.00 -18.39
N ARG A 34 10.04 -18.36 -17.32
CA ARG A 34 10.19 -19.76 -16.94
C ARG A 34 8.85 -20.39 -16.56
N PHE A 35 8.02 -19.70 -15.80
CA PHE A 35 6.68 -20.18 -15.46
C PHE A 35 5.80 -20.36 -16.70
N THR A 36 5.92 -19.48 -17.69
CA THR A 36 5.19 -19.59 -18.97
C THR A 36 5.63 -20.82 -19.76
N GLU A 37 6.93 -21.11 -19.80
CA GLU A 37 7.48 -22.32 -20.41
C GLU A 37 6.99 -23.58 -19.68
N ASP A 38 7.16 -23.63 -18.36
CA ASP A 38 6.70 -24.75 -17.52
C ASP A 38 5.18 -24.98 -17.69
N SER A 39 4.38 -23.92 -17.78
CA SER A 39 2.92 -24.04 -17.98
C SER A 39 2.57 -24.64 -19.33
N ARG A 40 3.30 -24.29 -20.39
CA ARG A 40 3.13 -24.88 -21.74
C ARG A 40 3.55 -26.34 -21.77
N GLU A 41 4.61 -26.68 -21.04
CA GLU A 41 5.04 -28.08 -20.87
C GLU A 41 3.97 -28.88 -20.13
N CYS A 42 3.49 -28.39 -18.99
CA CYS A 42 2.42 -29.03 -18.20
C CYS A 42 1.17 -29.32 -19.02
N ALA A 43 0.79 -28.43 -19.95
CA ALA A 43 -0.36 -28.64 -20.82
C ALA A 43 -0.24 -29.87 -21.75
N ARG A 44 0.97 -30.40 -21.96
CA ARG A 44 1.23 -31.61 -22.76
C ARG A 44 1.18 -32.90 -21.94
N HIS A 45 1.12 -32.81 -20.61
CA HIS A 45 1.07 -33.97 -19.72
C HIS A 45 -0.37 -34.40 -19.44
N PHE A 46 -0.57 -35.65 -19.06
CA PHE A 46 -1.89 -36.17 -18.68
C PHE A 46 -2.36 -35.64 -17.30
N VAL A 47 -1.41 -35.37 -16.39
CA VAL A 47 -1.67 -34.86 -15.03
C VAL A 47 -1.42 -33.35 -14.96
N VAL A 48 -2.13 -32.58 -15.78
CA VAL A 48 -1.92 -31.14 -15.95
C VAL A 48 -2.05 -30.36 -14.64
N ASN A 49 -3.05 -30.71 -13.81
CA ASN A 49 -3.33 -29.95 -12.58
C ASN A 49 -2.18 -30.00 -11.57
N ALA A 50 -1.68 -31.20 -11.25
CA ALA A 50 -0.56 -31.35 -10.32
C ALA A 50 0.71 -30.66 -10.84
N CYS A 51 1.00 -30.80 -12.15
CA CYS A 51 2.12 -30.12 -12.78
C CYS A 51 2.01 -28.59 -12.70
N LEU A 52 0.82 -28.03 -12.98
CA LEU A 52 0.57 -26.60 -12.90
C LEU A 52 0.67 -26.08 -11.46
N ASP A 53 0.21 -26.84 -10.47
CA ASP A 53 0.30 -26.43 -9.07
C ASP A 53 1.75 -26.41 -8.58
N GLU A 54 2.56 -27.38 -8.97
CA GLU A 54 4.00 -27.35 -8.71
C GLU A 54 4.69 -26.17 -9.43
N ALA A 55 4.32 -25.88 -10.68
CA ALA A 55 4.86 -24.73 -11.41
C ALA A 55 4.50 -23.39 -10.75
N ARG A 56 3.27 -23.26 -10.24
CA ARG A 56 2.82 -22.09 -9.47
C ARG A 56 3.59 -21.97 -8.16
N GLU A 57 3.83 -23.07 -7.48
CA GLU A 57 4.60 -23.09 -6.24
C GLU A 57 6.05 -22.65 -6.47
N ARG A 58 6.71 -23.20 -7.50
CA ARG A 58 8.07 -22.78 -7.90
C ARG A 58 8.12 -21.29 -8.23
N ARG A 59 7.15 -20.77 -8.99
CA ARG A 59 7.04 -19.33 -9.29
C ARG A 59 6.91 -18.51 -8.00
N ARG A 60 6.02 -18.91 -7.09
CA ARG A 60 5.78 -18.21 -5.82
C ARG A 60 7.05 -18.13 -4.98
N LEU A 61 7.76 -19.25 -4.83
CA LEU A 61 9.00 -19.32 -4.07
C LEU A 61 10.11 -18.49 -4.70
N ALA A 62 10.23 -18.51 -6.03
CA ALA A 62 11.22 -17.72 -6.76
C ALA A 62 10.95 -16.21 -6.73
N LEU A 63 9.68 -15.79 -6.79
CA LEU A 63 9.30 -14.37 -6.73
C LEU A 63 9.41 -13.78 -5.32
N LYS A 64 9.17 -14.59 -4.27
CA LYS A 64 9.15 -14.13 -2.87
C LYS A 64 10.35 -13.25 -2.49
N PRO A 65 11.62 -13.68 -2.64
CA PRO A 65 12.77 -12.85 -2.27
C PRO A 65 12.88 -11.56 -3.11
N ILE A 66 12.41 -11.59 -4.36
CA ILE A 66 12.42 -10.40 -5.23
C ILE A 66 11.42 -9.36 -4.72
N VAL A 67 10.21 -9.80 -4.38
CA VAL A 67 9.15 -8.94 -3.83
C VAL A 67 9.58 -8.36 -2.47
N GLU A 68 10.18 -9.18 -1.60
CA GLU A 68 10.71 -8.71 -0.31
C GLU A 68 11.75 -7.61 -0.49
N ARG A 69 12.67 -7.75 -1.47
CA ARG A 69 13.66 -6.72 -1.76
C ARG A 69 13.04 -5.43 -2.31
N GLN A 70 12.07 -5.55 -3.21
CA GLN A 70 11.35 -4.38 -3.74
C GLN A 70 10.62 -3.62 -2.61
N LEU A 71 9.92 -4.34 -1.72
CA LEU A 71 9.24 -3.75 -0.57
C LEU A 71 10.21 -3.04 0.38
N ALA A 72 11.41 -3.59 0.58
CA ALA A 72 12.45 -2.98 1.40
C ALA A 72 12.93 -1.64 0.80
N LEU A 73 13.16 -1.59 -0.52
CA LEU A 73 13.53 -0.37 -1.23
C LEU A 73 12.43 0.69 -1.16
N ASP A 74 11.17 0.30 -1.35
CA ASP A 74 10.04 1.23 -1.26
C ASP A 74 9.83 1.76 0.17
N ALA A 75 10.07 0.91 1.17
CA ALA A 75 10.01 1.33 2.57
C ALA A 75 11.13 2.33 2.90
N GLN A 76 12.33 2.16 2.32
CA GLN A 76 13.43 3.11 2.46
C GLN A 76 13.07 4.46 1.83
N GLU A 77 12.60 4.46 0.59
CA GLU A 77 12.21 5.70 -0.11
C GLU A 77 11.09 6.45 0.63
N ARG A 78 10.10 5.72 1.17
CA ARG A 78 9.04 6.34 1.99
C ARG A 78 9.62 7.02 3.23
N ARG A 79 10.59 6.40 3.91
CA ARG A 79 11.26 7.00 5.08
C ARG A 79 12.01 8.27 4.68
N GLU A 80 12.79 8.23 3.61
CA GLU A 80 13.55 9.38 3.10
C GLU A 80 12.63 10.56 2.75
N ARG A 81 11.55 10.31 1.99
CA ARG A 81 10.57 11.36 1.66
C ARG A 81 9.90 11.95 2.90
N SER A 82 9.61 11.10 3.90
CA SER A 82 9.00 11.55 5.15
C SER A 82 9.95 12.40 5.99
N SER A 83 11.25 12.07 6.04
CA SER A 83 12.25 12.87 6.75
C SER A 83 12.48 14.21 6.07
N GLU A 84 12.58 14.24 4.75
CA GLU A 84 12.69 15.49 4.00
C GLU A 84 11.47 16.39 4.22
N GLN A 85 10.27 15.81 4.24
CA GLN A 85 9.06 16.58 4.51
C GLN A 85 9.05 17.14 5.93
N ALA A 86 9.46 16.35 6.93
CA ALA A 86 9.57 16.80 8.31
C ALA A 86 10.60 17.94 8.47
N GLU A 87 11.72 17.89 7.75
CA GLU A 87 12.70 18.97 7.69
C GLU A 87 12.12 20.24 7.07
N ARG A 88 11.46 20.13 5.91
CA ARG A 88 10.79 21.27 5.27
C ARG A 88 9.73 21.92 6.17
N VAL A 89 8.96 21.12 6.91
CA VAL A 89 7.96 21.62 7.86
C VAL A 89 8.64 22.33 9.03
N ARG A 90 9.68 21.74 9.62
CA ARG A 90 10.44 22.36 10.72
C ARG A 90 11.05 23.69 10.29
N GLN A 91 11.66 23.75 9.10
CA GLN A 91 12.21 24.99 8.57
C GLN A 91 11.13 26.08 8.40
N ARG A 92 9.98 25.74 7.81
CA ARG A 92 8.86 26.69 7.68
C ARG A 92 8.33 27.16 9.03
N GLN A 93 8.28 26.29 10.04
CA GLN A 93 7.87 26.66 11.39
C GLN A 93 8.86 27.62 12.04
N GLN A 94 10.16 27.42 11.84
CA GLN A 94 11.20 28.34 12.34
C GLN A 94 11.11 29.70 11.64
N GLU A 95 10.92 29.72 10.32
CA GLU A 95 10.73 30.96 9.54
C GLU A 95 9.46 31.70 9.97
N ALA A 96 8.35 30.99 10.20
CA ALA A 96 7.11 31.57 10.70
C ALA A 96 7.25 32.10 12.14
N GLY A 97 7.90 31.36 13.04
CA GLY A 97 8.16 31.83 14.40
C GLY A 97 9.06 33.06 14.43
N ALA A 98 10.07 33.13 13.55
CA ALA A 98 10.93 34.30 13.41
C ALA A 98 10.16 35.52 12.86
N SER A 99 9.25 35.33 11.89
CA SER A 99 8.44 36.42 11.35
C SER A 99 7.39 36.91 12.35
N GLU A 100 6.78 36.01 13.13
CA GLU A 100 5.87 36.37 14.23
C GLU A 100 6.59 37.13 15.35
N ALA A 101 7.77 36.67 15.76
CA ALA A 101 8.60 37.38 16.74
C ALA A 101 9.00 38.78 16.22
N SER A 102 9.34 38.90 14.93
CA SER A 102 9.61 40.19 14.31
C SER A 102 8.36 41.08 14.29
N ALA A 103 7.17 40.55 13.99
CA ALA A 103 5.92 41.29 13.98
C ALA A 103 5.54 41.83 15.36
N LEU A 104 5.76 41.04 16.41
CA LEU A 104 5.53 41.45 17.81
C LEU A 104 6.52 42.52 18.28
N SER A 105 7.72 42.57 17.70
CA SER A 105 8.74 43.58 18.03
C SER A 105 8.59 44.90 17.28
N VAL A 106 7.67 44.99 16.31
CA VAL A 106 7.37 46.25 15.63
C VAL A 106 6.64 47.16 16.64
N PRO A 107 7.22 48.30 17.06
CA PRO A 107 6.52 49.22 17.94
C PRO A 107 5.24 49.67 17.24
N LEU A 108 4.12 49.65 17.98
CA LEU A 108 2.88 50.32 17.62
C LEU A 108 3.18 51.82 17.51
N ARG A 109 3.74 52.25 16.38
CA ARG A 109 3.73 53.66 16.00
C ARG A 109 2.26 54.00 15.83
N ALA A 110 1.75 54.84 16.74
CA ALA A 110 0.53 55.57 16.50
C ALA A 110 0.69 56.25 15.13
N SER A 111 -0.07 55.79 14.15
CA SER A 111 -0.18 56.44 12.87
C SER A 111 -0.61 57.87 13.16
N GLU A 112 0.27 58.85 13.00
CA GLU A 112 -0.17 60.24 12.94
C GLU A 112 -1.28 60.32 11.90
N PRO A 113 -2.37 61.09 12.14
CA PRO A 113 -3.45 61.23 11.17
C PRO A 113 -2.87 61.83 9.90
N ARG A 114 -2.54 60.95 8.96
CA ARG A 114 -1.99 61.32 7.67
C ARG A 114 -3.09 62.08 6.95
N ALA A 115 -2.89 63.37 6.75
CA ALA A 115 -3.75 64.21 5.92
C ALA A 115 -4.10 63.45 4.65
N ALA A 116 -5.41 63.41 4.36
CA ALA A 116 -6.01 62.63 3.29
C ALA A 116 -5.29 62.92 1.96
N LYS A 117 -4.51 61.94 1.49
CA LYS A 117 -4.11 61.87 0.09
C LYS A 117 -5.30 61.34 -0.73
N PRO A 118 -5.45 61.75 -2.01
CA PRO A 118 -6.57 61.31 -2.83
C PRO A 118 -6.60 59.79 -2.89
N GLN A 119 -7.81 59.23 -2.77
CA GLN A 119 -8.09 57.81 -2.70
C GLN A 119 -7.28 57.03 -3.76
N ALA A 120 -6.34 56.21 -3.29
CA ALA A 120 -5.82 55.13 -4.09
C ALA A 120 -6.99 54.16 -4.34
N GLN A 121 -7.31 53.94 -5.61
CA GLN A 121 -8.34 53.01 -6.05
C GLN A 121 -8.21 51.68 -5.29
N PRO A 122 -9.33 51.05 -4.88
CA PRO A 122 -9.28 49.78 -4.18
C PRO A 122 -8.56 48.78 -5.09
N ARG A 123 -7.39 48.31 -4.67
CA ARG A 123 -6.83 47.08 -5.23
C ARG A 123 -7.83 46.00 -4.87
N VAL A 124 -8.62 45.59 -5.85
CA VAL A 124 -9.61 44.50 -5.78
C VAL A 124 -8.92 43.32 -5.12
N ALA A 125 -9.22 43.07 -3.85
CA ALA A 125 -8.89 41.79 -3.24
C ALA A 125 -9.60 40.73 -4.10
N PRO A 126 -8.92 39.67 -4.56
CA PRO A 126 -9.58 38.64 -5.35
C PRO A 126 -10.81 38.15 -4.57
N ASP A 127 -11.97 38.31 -5.22
CA ASP A 127 -13.34 38.31 -4.70
C ASP A 127 -13.56 37.51 -3.42
N ALA A 128 -13.99 38.17 -2.35
CA ALA A 128 -14.47 37.50 -1.14
C ALA A 128 -15.59 36.49 -1.44
N GLN A 129 -16.42 36.77 -2.46
CA GLN A 129 -17.45 35.85 -2.96
C GLN A 129 -16.89 34.57 -3.58
N LYS A 130 -15.76 34.61 -4.30
CA LYS A 130 -15.13 33.39 -4.82
C LYS A 130 -14.57 32.51 -3.72
N ARG A 131 -14.01 33.11 -2.66
CA ARG A 131 -13.51 32.33 -1.51
C ARG A 131 -14.65 31.69 -0.72
N ALA A 132 -15.77 32.39 -0.56
CA ALA A 132 -16.96 31.86 0.09
C ALA A 132 -17.53 30.66 -0.70
N SER A 133 -17.65 30.76 -2.02
CA SER A 133 -18.15 29.66 -2.85
C SER A 133 -17.17 28.48 -2.92
N GLU A 134 -15.87 28.73 -2.96
CA GLU A 134 -14.86 27.67 -2.85
C GLU A 134 -14.91 26.96 -1.48
N GLN A 135 -15.15 27.70 -0.41
CA GLN A 135 -15.27 27.14 0.94
C GLN A 135 -16.54 26.29 1.08
N GLU A 136 -17.66 26.73 0.54
CA GLU A 136 -18.91 25.98 0.50
C GLU A 136 -18.77 24.68 -0.31
N ALA A 137 -18.15 24.77 -1.49
CA ALA A 137 -17.86 23.59 -2.32
C ALA A 137 -16.95 22.56 -1.61
N ARG A 138 -15.99 23.03 -0.79
CA ARG A 138 -15.14 22.16 0.03
C ARG A 138 -15.93 21.47 1.14
N ILE A 139 -16.85 22.17 1.79
CA ILE A 139 -17.72 21.59 2.82
C ILE A 139 -18.63 20.53 2.20
N ASP A 140 -19.25 20.80 1.06
CA ASP A 140 -20.09 19.83 0.35
C ASP A 140 -19.32 18.61 -0.13
N ALA A 141 -18.09 18.80 -0.61
CA ALA A 141 -17.20 17.70 -0.96
C ALA A 141 -16.89 16.84 0.28
N ALA A 142 -16.53 17.47 1.40
CA ALA A 142 -16.23 16.78 2.66
C ALA A 142 -17.44 16.01 3.21
N GLN A 143 -18.64 16.57 3.12
CA GLN A 143 -19.88 15.90 3.53
C GLN A 143 -20.16 14.66 2.68
N ARG A 144 -19.98 14.76 1.35
CA ARG A 144 -20.14 13.62 0.44
C ARG A 144 -19.11 12.53 0.72
N ASP A 145 -17.87 12.89 1.00
CA ASP A 145 -16.84 11.93 1.40
C ASP A 145 -17.16 11.26 2.73
N ALA A 146 -17.63 12.02 3.73
CA ALA A 146 -18.07 11.46 5.00
C ALA A 146 -19.23 10.46 4.81
N ALA A 147 -20.22 10.79 3.96
CA ALA A 147 -21.33 9.90 3.64
C ALA A 147 -20.85 8.61 2.93
N ARG A 148 -19.95 8.73 1.95
CA ARG A 148 -19.33 7.58 1.26
C ARG A 148 -18.58 6.67 2.25
N ASN A 149 -17.83 7.26 3.17
CA ASN A 149 -17.07 6.50 4.16
C ASN A 149 -17.99 5.76 5.14
N ARG A 150 -19.06 6.41 5.61
CA ARG A 150 -20.10 5.75 6.44
C ARG A 150 -20.75 4.58 5.71
N ALA A 151 -21.11 4.75 4.44
CA ALA A 151 -21.70 3.68 3.63
C ALA A 151 -20.73 2.49 3.46
N LYS A 152 -19.45 2.75 3.18
CA LYS A 152 -18.41 1.70 3.09
C LYS A 152 -18.24 0.94 4.41
N LEU A 153 -18.23 1.65 5.54
CA LEU A 153 -18.12 1.02 6.86
C LEU A 153 -19.33 0.14 7.17
N ALA A 154 -20.54 0.62 6.89
CA ALA A 154 -21.77 -0.15 7.06
C ALA A 154 -21.79 -1.41 6.18
N ALA A 155 -21.39 -1.30 4.90
CA ALA A 155 -21.28 -2.45 4.00
C ALA A 155 -20.27 -3.49 4.51
N ARG A 156 -19.11 -3.05 5.01
CA ARG A 156 -18.11 -3.95 5.57
C ARG A 156 -18.61 -4.65 6.84
N GLN A 157 -19.34 -3.94 7.70
CA GLN A 157 -19.97 -4.54 8.88
C GLN A 157 -21.04 -5.57 8.51
N ALA A 158 -21.87 -5.28 7.51
CA ALA A 158 -22.87 -6.23 7.00
C ALA A 158 -22.20 -7.50 6.46
N GLN A 159 -21.16 -7.36 5.65
CA GLN A 159 -20.41 -8.50 5.11
C GLN A 159 -19.78 -9.37 6.22
N LEU A 160 -19.28 -8.75 7.29
CA LEU A 160 -18.75 -9.50 8.44
C LEU A 160 -19.85 -10.29 9.16
N ARG A 161 -21.03 -9.69 9.35
CA ARG A 161 -22.19 -10.37 9.94
C ARG A 161 -22.65 -11.54 9.08
N GLU A 162 -22.71 -11.37 7.76
CA GLU A 162 -23.07 -12.46 6.85
C GLU A 162 -22.09 -13.62 6.93
N ARG A 163 -20.77 -13.33 6.94
CA ARG A 163 -19.75 -14.38 7.12
C ARG A 163 -19.87 -15.10 8.46
N GLN A 164 -20.18 -14.38 9.54
CA GLN A 164 -20.40 -14.99 10.85
C GLN A 164 -21.60 -15.92 10.83
N GLN A 165 -22.74 -15.46 10.27
CA GLN A 165 -23.94 -16.29 10.15
C GLN A 165 -23.71 -17.52 9.26
N GLN A 166 -22.94 -17.39 8.18
CA GLN A 166 -22.56 -18.52 7.35
C GLN A 166 -21.70 -19.52 8.13
N ALA A 167 -20.69 -19.04 8.85
CA ALA A 167 -19.84 -19.90 9.68
C ALA A 167 -20.63 -20.62 10.79
N GLU A 168 -21.59 -19.94 11.42
CA GLU A 168 -22.51 -20.55 12.40
C GLU A 168 -23.36 -21.65 11.75
N ARG A 169 -23.97 -21.37 10.58
CA ARG A 169 -24.76 -22.36 9.83
C ARG A 169 -23.92 -23.57 9.40
N ASP A 170 -22.70 -23.34 8.97
CA ASP A 170 -21.78 -24.41 8.57
C ASP A 170 -21.32 -25.23 9.78
N ALA A 171 -21.13 -24.60 10.94
CA ALA A 171 -20.81 -25.28 12.19
C ALA A 171 -21.98 -26.14 12.70
N ASP A 172 -23.22 -25.70 12.51
CA ASP A 172 -24.42 -26.45 12.89
C ASP A 172 -24.82 -27.51 11.86
N ASN A 173 -24.28 -27.46 10.64
CA ASN A 173 -24.55 -28.43 9.59
C ASN A 173 -23.80 -29.77 9.84
N PRO A 174 -24.52 -30.86 10.16
CA PRO A 174 -23.89 -32.15 10.45
C PRO A 174 -23.18 -32.76 9.24
N ARG A 175 -23.56 -32.41 8.01
CA ARG A 175 -22.87 -32.87 6.79
C ARG A 175 -21.50 -32.21 6.61
N ALA A 176 -21.35 -30.94 7.02
CA ALA A 176 -20.07 -30.24 7.00
C ALA A 176 -19.13 -30.77 8.09
N LYS A 177 -19.66 -31.06 9.29
CA LYS A 177 -18.93 -31.76 10.36
C LYS A 177 -18.48 -33.16 9.93
N ALA A 178 -19.34 -33.93 9.26
CA ALA A 178 -19.01 -35.27 8.75
C ALA A 178 -18.00 -35.22 7.59
N ALA A 179 -18.03 -34.19 6.73
CA ALA A 179 -17.07 -34.03 5.64
C ALA A 179 -15.64 -33.72 6.12
N ASN A 180 -15.49 -33.09 7.29
CA ASN A 180 -14.18 -32.84 7.92
C ASN A 180 -13.61 -34.03 8.70
N SER A 181 -14.41 -35.07 8.93
CA SER A 181 -13.92 -36.36 9.41
C SER A 181 -13.82 -37.33 8.23
N LEU A 182 -12.70 -37.29 7.50
CA LEU A 182 -12.39 -38.37 6.57
C LEU A 182 -12.41 -39.69 7.34
N PRO A 183 -13.15 -40.72 6.89
CA PRO A 183 -13.13 -42.02 7.55
C PRO A 183 -11.72 -42.59 7.44
N THR A 184 -11.01 -42.66 8.56
CA THR A 184 -9.74 -43.38 8.63
C THR A 184 -10.05 -44.87 8.55
N PRO A 185 -9.44 -45.61 7.60
CA PRO A 185 -9.67 -47.05 7.50
C PRO A 185 -9.25 -47.72 8.80
N THR A 186 -10.13 -48.57 9.31
CA THR A 186 -9.85 -49.35 10.52
C THR A 186 -8.72 -50.33 10.25
N ALA A 187 -7.95 -50.70 11.28
CA ALA A 187 -6.82 -51.62 11.15
C ALA A 187 -7.20 -52.95 10.47
N ALA A 188 -8.44 -53.41 10.66
CA ALA A 188 -8.99 -54.59 9.99
C ALA A 188 -9.06 -54.41 8.47
N GLN A 189 -9.54 -53.27 7.98
CA GLN A 189 -9.63 -52.97 6.54
C GLN A 189 -8.25 -52.84 5.89
N ILE A 190 -7.28 -52.31 6.63
CA ILE A 190 -5.88 -52.24 6.18
C ILE A 190 -5.29 -53.66 6.06
N ALA A 191 -5.62 -54.55 6.99
CA ALA A 191 -5.15 -55.93 6.96
C ALA A 191 -5.73 -56.73 5.77
N THR A 192 -7.01 -56.54 5.44
CA THR A 192 -7.64 -57.20 4.28
C THR A 192 -7.04 -56.75 2.96
N LEU A 193 -6.76 -55.45 2.80
CA LEU A 193 -6.13 -54.93 1.59
C LEU A 193 -4.71 -55.49 1.39
N LYS A 194 -3.93 -55.56 2.47
CA LYS A 194 -2.59 -56.20 2.43
C LYS A 194 -2.65 -57.69 2.11
N ALA A 195 -3.65 -58.40 2.64
CA ALA A 195 -3.83 -59.82 2.36
C ALA A 195 -4.23 -60.07 0.90
N SER A 196 -5.09 -59.22 0.31
CA SER A 196 -5.45 -59.33 -1.10
C SER A 196 -4.28 -59.02 -2.04
N GLU A 197 -3.38 -58.12 -1.66
CA GLU A 197 -2.19 -57.78 -2.46
C GLU A 197 -1.13 -58.88 -2.44
N ALA A 198 -1.04 -59.62 -1.33
CA ALA A 198 -0.16 -60.79 -1.20
C ALA A 198 -0.68 -62.02 -1.98
N ALA A 199 -1.99 -62.12 -2.22
CA ALA A 199 -2.62 -63.23 -2.94
C ALA A 199 -2.60 -63.08 -4.47
N SER A 200 -2.20 -61.90 -5.00
CA SER A 200 -2.10 -61.62 -6.43
C SER A 200 -0.65 -61.60 -6.96
N ARG A 201 0.33 -62.09 -6.19
CA ARG A 201 1.71 -62.36 -6.63
C ARG A 201 1.98 -63.85 -6.61
#